data_AF-A0A3S4PG64-F1
#
_entry.id   AF-A0A3S4PG64-F1
#
_cell.length_a   1.000
_cell.length_b   1.000
_cell.length_c   1.000
_cell.angle_alpha   90.00
_cell.angle_beta   90.00
_cell.angle_gamma   90.00
#
_symmetry.space_group_name_H-M   'P 1'
#
loop_
_entity.id
_entity.type
_entity.pdbx_description
1 polymer ?
#
loop_
_entity_poly.entity_id
_entity_poly.type
_entity_poly.pdbx_seq_one_letter_code
_entity_poly.pdbx_strand_id
1 'polypeptide(L)'
;MRTLEYAQPTEQMKLTDVMDLDSATPIEISSFLSRELSLVIQDRAELASRFILDRDKPWLVCQLCGAALLLVRTQHRFFHFRHHPVIEGLIQCDISTKGELSSAQITAIKYNAQKESQAHIRLKGIIRDSLIADRSCGEPLVEKVWKGQPVADRATWRKPDVQVVRGNERIAFEVQLSTTFLTEIVGRREFYRANGGAMIWVFQSFDPSSTKTAEEDIFFLNNLNVFIVNDQTLARSRATGRMAFECWYAVPELTGRTIVNEWRRAEVFLDDLTFSPEKQLVFYNDYLSQREVLESSVNADVLRRDFHSFWMELGREDTPQSRERWVDLRERMAVTYPDIKLPNSHWTDPFQGAVSIVLSARYGRPIGYRFERLLNVSNQAFDSYKPFLLQFGWTLEIFEQNELLAEQDKKGTWAKRRQIIRTALQARDDAYRPDRQYNRLFAFLVPELKERLINMREW
;
A
#
# COMPACT_ATOMS: atom_id res chain seq x y z
N MET A 1 -18.51 -10.45 0.31
CA MET A 1 -18.63 -9.62 -0.92
C MET A 1 -17.23 -9.23 -1.36
N ARG A 2 -16.90 -9.30 -2.65
CA ARG A 2 -15.59 -8.87 -3.16
C ARG A 2 -15.66 -7.45 -3.73
N THR A 3 -14.69 -6.61 -3.40
CA THR A 3 -14.61 -5.20 -3.83
C THR A 3 -13.21 -4.88 -4.31
N LEU A 4 -13.13 -4.21 -5.46
CA LEU A 4 -11.95 -3.56 -6.00
C LEU A 4 -12.46 -2.34 -6.76
N GLU A 5 -12.20 -1.15 -6.25
CA GLU A 5 -12.70 0.10 -6.82
C GLU A 5 -11.54 1.05 -7.08
N TYR A 6 -11.66 1.81 -8.17
CA TYR A 6 -10.73 2.86 -8.53
C TYR A 6 -11.44 4.20 -8.41
N ALA A 7 -10.73 5.22 -7.95
CA ALA A 7 -11.20 6.58 -8.05
C ALA A 7 -11.28 6.99 -9.54
N GLN A 8 -12.08 8.02 -9.82
CA GLN A 8 -12.20 8.57 -11.16
C GLN A 8 -12.23 10.10 -11.08
N PRO A 9 -11.47 10.82 -11.93
CA PRO A 9 -11.57 12.26 -12.02
C PRO A 9 -12.90 12.69 -12.64
N THR A 10 -13.37 13.90 -12.34
CA THR A 10 -14.47 14.52 -13.11
C THR A 10 -13.93 15.18 -14.39
N GLU A 11 -14.71 15.11 -15.47
CA GLU A 11 -14.42 15.80 -16.74
C GLU A 11 -14.43 17.33 -16.63
N GLN A 12 -15.08 17.87 -15.58
CA GLN A 12 -15.27 19.32 -15.39
C GLN A 12 -14.29 19.93 -14.37
N MET A 13 -13.14 19.27 -14.15
CA MET A 13 -12.13 19.76 -13.21
C MET A 13 -11.45 21.03 -13.75
N LYS A 14 -11.46 22.09 -12.92
CA LYS A 14 -10.81 23.37 -13.27
C LYS A 14 -9.33 23.45 -12.86
N LEU A 15 -8.96 22.82 -11.75
CA LEU A 15 -7.58 22.82 -11.25
C LEU A 15 -6.81 21.64 -11.84
N THR A 16 -5.90 21.94 -12.75
CA THR A 16 -5.03 20.95 -13.43
C THR A 16 -3.57 21.01 -12.97
N ASP A 17 -3.15 22.13 -12.37
CA ASP A 17 -1.77 22.41 -12.01
C ASP A 17 -1.59 22.33 -10.50
N VAL A 18 -1.21 21.15 -10.02
CA VAL A 18 -1.08 20.84 -8.58
C VAL A 18 0.37 20.48 -8.27
N MET A 19 0.93 21.12 -7.25
CA MET A 19 2.28 20.88 -6.74
C MET A 19 2.23 20.08 -5.44
N ASP A 20 3.06 19.05 -5.35
CA ASP A 20 3.36 18.35 -4.11
C ASP A 20 4.54 19.03 -3.42
N LEU A 21 4.30 19.55 -2.21
CA LEU A 21 5.33 20.24 -1.43
C LEU A 21 6.35 19.30 -0.78
N ASP A 22 6.02 18.02 -0.57
CA ASP A 22 6.94 17.05 0.03
C ASP A 22 8.02 16.64 -0.98
N SER A 23 7.62 16.41 -2.23
CA SER A 23 8.55 16.03 -3.32
C SER A 23 9.06 17.22 -4.13
N ALA A 24 8.46 18.40 -3.97
CA ALA A 24 8.69 19.59 -4.80
C ALA A 24 8.47 19.32 -6.31
N THR A 25 7.52 18.44 -6.64
CA THR A 25 7.19 18.10 -8.04
C THR A 25 5.71 18.26 -8.34
N PRO A 26 5.33 18.63 -9.58
CA PRO A 26 3.94 18.61 -10.01
C PRO A 26 3.37 17.18 -9.99
N ILE A 27 2.12 17.02 -9.58
CA ILE A 27 1.42 15.74 -9.67
C ILE A 27 0.71 15.61 -11.02
N GLU A 28 0.74 14.41 -11.61
CA GLU A 28 -0.12 14.10 -12.75
C GLU A 28 -1.49 13.69 -12.23
N ILE A 29 -2.48 14.59 -12.38
CA ILE A 29 -3.77 14.44 -11.70
C ILE A 29 -4.54 13.21 -12.18
N SER A 30 -4.46 12.85 -13.46
CA SER A 30 -5.22 11.70 -13.99
C SER A 30 -4.75 10.41 -13.34
N SER A 31 -3.44 10.20 -13.23
CA SER A 31 -2.81 9.11 -12.50
C SER A 31 -3.18 9.17 -11.02
N PHE A 32 -3.05 10.33 -10.38
CA PHE A 32 -3.37 10.48 -8.95
C PHE A 32 -4.82 10.10 -8.63
N LEU A 33 -5.79 10.54 -9.46
CA LEU A 33 -7.23 10.34 -9.28
C LEU A 33 -7.78 9.07 -9.94
N SER A 34 -6.94 8.25 -10.57
CA SER A 34 -7.31 6.93 -11.12
C SER A 34 -6.69 5.76 -10.35
N ARG A 35 -6.06 6.04 -9.20
CA ARG A 35 -5.58 5.02 -8.26
C ARG A 35 -6.74 4.32 -7.56
N GLU A 36 -6.42 3.25 -6.84
CA GLU A 36 -7.39 2.55 -5.99
C GLU A 36 -8.12 3.53 -5.07
N LEU A 37 -9.44 3.38 -4.99
CA LEU A 37 -10.32 4.27 -4.24
C LEU A 37 -9.88 4.44 -2.78
N SER A 38 -9.39 3.36 -2.17
CA SER A 38 -8.89 3.33 -0.80
C SER A 38 -7.76 4.34 -0.57
N LEU A 39 -6.76 4.34 -1.45
CA LEU A 39 -5.61 5.24 -1.40
C LEU A 39 -6.05 6.70 -1.60
N VAL A 40 -6.94 6.94 -2.56
CA VAL A 40 -7.42 8.30 -2.86
C VAL A 40 -8.26 8.87 -1.70
N ILE A 41 -9.04 8.05 -1.00
CA ILE A 41 -9.78 8.49 0.19
C ILE A 41 -8.85 8.72 1.40
N GLN A 42 -7.81 7.91 1.55
CA GLN A 42 -6.79 8.15 2.58
C GLN A 42 -6.04 9.47 2.33
N ASP A 43 -5.60 9.71 1.10
CA ASP A 43 -4.95 10.96 0.70
C ASP A 43 -5.87 12.18 0.87
N ARG A 44 -7.16 12.02 0.56
CA ARG A 44 -8.20 13.03 0.81
C ARG A 44 -8.26 13.42 2.29
N ALA A 45 -8.19 12.45 3.19
CA ALA A 45 -8.19 12.69 4.63
C ALA A 45 -6.87 13.28 5.14
N GLU A 46 -5.73 12.84 4.59
CA GLU A 46 -4.40 13.35 4.92
C GLU A 46 -4.28 14.85 4.55
N LEU A 47 -4.75 15.24 3.37
CA LEU A 47 -4.85 16.66 2.97
C LEU A 47 -5.62 17.49 4.00
N ALA A 48 -6.76 16.98 4.45
CA ALA A 48 -7.56 17.64 5.46
C ALA A 48 -6.86 17.66 6.83
N SER A 49 -6.15 16.58 7.20
CA SER A 49 -5.44 16.46 8.48
C SER A 49 -4.28 17.43 8.57
N ARG A 50 -3.39 17.45 7.56
CA ARG A 50 -2.27 18.39 7.51
C ARG A 50 -2.74 19.83 7.61
N PHE A 51 -3.77 20.19 6.83
CA PHE A 51 -4.35 21.52 6.90
C PHE A 51 -4.96 21.87 8.28
N ILE A 52 -5.53 20.88 8.98
CA ILE A 52 -6.04 21.05 10.34
C ILE A 52 -4.92 21.26 11.35
N LEU A 53 -3.81 20.54 11.20
CA LEU A 53 -2.67 20.54 12.12
C LEU A 53 -1.78 21.77 11.94
N ASP A 54 -1.51 22.16 10.69
CA ASP A 54 -0.68 23.32 10.36
C ASP A 54 -1.08 23.86 8.98
N ARG A 55 -1.68 25.06 8.96
CA ARG A 55 -2.17 25.67 7.72
C ARG A 55 -1.04 26.12 6.80
N ASP A 56 0.14 26.37 7.35
CA ASP A 56 1.32 26.84 6.62
C ASP A 56 2.14 25.68 6.05
N LYS A 57 1.79 24.43 6.39
CA LYS A 57 2.40 23.20 5.86
C LYS A 57 1.37 22.27 5.21
N PRO A 58 0.62 22.74 4.19
CA PRO A 58 -0.24 21.85 3.42
C PRO A 58 0.62 20.83 2.65
N TRP A 59 0.02 19.68 2.29
CA TRP A 59 0.69 18.72 1.41
C TRP A 59 0.65 19.15 -0.05
N LEU A 60 -0.56 19.35 -0.60
CA LEU A 60 -0.76 19.73 -1.99
C LEU A 60 -1.25 21.18 -2.11
N VAL A 61 -0.66 21.91 -3.04
CA VAL A 61 -1.00 23.32 -3.33
C VAL A 61 -1.27 23.55 -4.81
N CYS A 62 -2.03 24.60 -5.11
CA CYS A 62 -2.16 25.10 -6.48
C CYS A 62 -0.81 25.64 -6.96
N GLN A 63 -0.32 25.18 -8.11
CA GLN A 63 0.97 25.63 -8.66
C GLN A 63 0.94 27.10 -9.09
N LEU A 64 -0.24 27.64 -9.41
CA LEU A 64 -0.40 29.02 -9.88
C LEU A 64 -0.35 30.03 -8.75
N CYS A 65 -1.01 29.74 -7.62
CA CYS A 65 -1.20 30.71 -6.53
C CYS A 65 -0.63 30.26 -5.18
N GLY A 66 -0.21 29.00 -5.04
CA GLY A 66 0.32 28.44 -3.78
C GLY A 66 -0.75 28.15 -2.72
N ALA A 67 -2.04 28.36 -3.00
CA ALA A 67 -3.09 28.08 -2.04
C ALA A 67 -3.23 26.57 -1.77
N ALA A 68 -3.41 26.20 -0.51
CA ALA A 68 -3.67 24.83 -0.10
C ALA A 68 -4.90 24.25 -0.79
N LEU A 69 -4.83 22.98 -1.17
CA LEU A 69 -5.92 22.28 -1.84
C LEU A 69 -6.64 21.32 -0.89
N LEU A 70 -7.91 21.07 -1.20
CA LEU A 70 -8.59 19.86 -0.75
C LEU A 70 -8.97 19.00 -1.94
N LEU A 71 -9.02 17.69 -1.70
CA LEU A 71 -9.61 16.75 -2.63
C LEU A 71 -11.11 16.66 -2.37
N VAL A 72 -11.93 16.79 -3.39
CA VAL A 72 -13.40 16.83 -3.34
C VAL A 72 -13.96 15.64 -4.07
N ARG A 73 -15.04 15.08 -3.52
CA ARG A 73 -15.80 14.00 -4.14
C ARG A 73 -17.21 14.47 -4.45
N THR A 74 -17.65 14.22 -5.68
CA THR A 74 -18.99 14.57 -6.15
C THR A 74 -20.02 13.52 -5.70
N GLN A 75 -21.31 13.82 -5.86
CA GLN A 75 -22.38 12.87 -5.57
C GLN A 75 -22.32 11.63 -6.47
N HIS A 76 -21.82 11.79 -7.70
CA HIS A 76 -21.60 10.69 -8.65
C HIS A 76 -20.25 9.96 -8.43
N ARG A 77 -19.63 10.13 -7.24
CA ARG A 77 -18.37 9.49 -6.82
C ARG A 77 -17.13 9.86 -7.66
N PHE A 78 -17.16 10.92 -8.46
CA PHE A 78 -15.98 11.49 -9.12
C PHE A 78 -15.17 12.40 -8.20
N PHE A 79 -13.89 12.59 -8.51
CA PHE A 79 -12.96 13.38 -7.71
C PHE A 79 -12.38 14.58 -8.46
N HIS A 80 -12.09 15.67 -7.75
CA HIS A 80 -11.32 16.81 -8.25
C HIS A 80 -10.73 17.62 -7.11
N PHE A 81 -9.70 18.40 -7.40
CA PHE A 81 -9.16 19.36 -6.46
C PHE A 81 -9.95 20.67 -6.44
N ARG A 82 -10.01 21.29 -5.26
CA ARG A 82 -10.50 22.65 -5.04
C ARG A 82 -9.55 23.37 -4.10
N HIS A 83 -9.45 24.69 -4.22
CA HIS A 83 -8.80 25.50 -3.20
C HIS A 83 -9.50 25.32 -1.85
N HIS A 84 -8.71 25.30 -0.78
CA HIS A 84 -9.28 25.24 0.56
C HIS A 84 -10.15 26.49 0.82
N PRO A 85 -11.44 26.36 1.21
CA PRO A 85 -12.36 27.50 1.30
C PRO A 85 -11.94 28.62 2.25
N VAL A 86 -11.08 28.32 3.22
CA VAL A 86 -10.53 29.31 4.17
C VAL A 86 -9.46 30.19 3.52
N ILE A 87 -8.75 29.68 2.51
CA ILE A 87 -7.69 30.41 1.79
C ILE A 87 -8.21 30.95 0.44
N GLU A 88 -9.20 30.28 -0.14
CA GLU A 88 -9.82 30.68 -1.40
C GLU A 88 -10.40 32.10 -1.31
N GLY A 89 -9.84 33.03 -2.10
CA GLY A 89 -10.22 34.45 -2.10
C GLY A 89 -9.35 35.34 -1.21
N LEU A 90 -8.50 34.77 -0.34
CA LEU A 90 -7.41 35.52 0.31
C LEU A 90 -6.19 35.63 -0.63
N ILE A 91 -6.00 34.62 -1.48
CA ILE A 91 -4.98 34.60 -2.52
C ILE A 91 -5.69 34.70 -3.87
N GLN A 92 -5.23 35.62 -4.71
CA GLN A 92 -5.75 35.78 -6.07
C GLN A 92 -5.28 34.61 -6.94
N CYS A 93 -6.22 33.98 -7.65
CA CYS A 93 -5.95 32.91 -8.60
C CYS A 93 -6.89 33.06 -9.79
N ASP A 94 -6.36 32.85 -11.00
CA ASP A 94 -7.15 32.88 -12.24
C ASP A 94 -8.19 31.74 -12.29
N ILE A 95 -7.98 30.70 -11.49
CA ILE A 95 -8.89 29.58 -11.35
C ILE A 95 -9.71 29.73 -10.07
N SER A 96 -10.99 30.12 -10.23
CA SER A 96 -11.95 30.09 -9.13
C SER A 96 -12.61 28.73 -9.01
N THR A 97 -12.50 28.13 -7.82
CA THR A 97 -13.16 26.87 -7.45
C THR A 97 -14.25 27.08 -6.40
N LYS A 98 -14.71 28.33 -6.20
CA LYS A 98 -15.65 28.66 -5.15
C LYS A 98 -17.02 28.03 -5.44
N GLY A 99 -17.57 27.34 -4.44
CA GLY A 99 -18.90 26.78 -4.50
C GLY A 99 -19.96 27.82 -4.18
N GLU A 100 -21.19 27.62 -4.64
CA GLU A 100 -22.31 28.56 -4.42
C GLU A 100 -22.71 28.66 -2.94
N LEU A 101 -22.61 27.57 -2.19
CA LEU A 101 -22.92 27.50 -0.76
C LEU A 101 -21.67 27.20 0.07
N SER A 102 -21.50 27.96 1.16
CA SER A 102 -20.48 27.69 2.18
C SER A 102 -20.83 26.47 3.03
N SER A 103 -19.83 25.86 3.65
CA SER A 103 -20.04 24.75 4.59
C SER A 103 -21.01 25.12 5.72
N ALA A 104 -20.95 26.36 6.22
CA ALA A 104 -21.87 26.85 7.26
C ALA A 104 -23.33 26.88 6.77
N GLN A 105 -23.57 27.29 5.52
CA GLN A 105 -24.91 27.27 4.92
C GLN A 105 -25.40 25.83 4.70
N ILE A 106 -24.55 24.93 4.22
CA ILE A 106 -24.91 23.50 4.07
C ILE A 106 -25.22 22.88 5.43
N THR A 107 -24.42 23.19 6.46
CA THR A 107 -24.67 22.82 7.85
C THR A 107 -26.03 23.36 8.31
N ALA A 108 -26.30 24.65 8.15
CA ALA A 108 -27.58 25.23 8.56
C ALA A 108 -28.78 24.56 7.88
N ILE A 109 -28.68 24.23 6.58
CA ILE A 109 -29.69 23.48 5.84
C ILE A 109 -29.87 22.06 6.42
N LYS A 110 -28.77 21.34 6.67
CA LYS A 110 -28.80 19.97 7.22
C LYS A 110 -29.37 19.94 8.65
N TYR A 111 -28.92 20.84 9.51
CA TYR A 111 -29.28 20.87 10.93
C TYR A 111 -30.66 21.48 11.20
N ASN A 112 -31.13 22.46 10.40
CA ASN A 112 -32.53 22.91 10.50
C ASN A 112 -33.53 21.82 10.10
N ALA A 113 -33.11 20.81 9.34
CA ALA A 113 -33.93 19.66 8.95
C ALA A 113 -33.75 18.41 9.84
N GLN A 114 -32.72 18.34 10.69
CA GLN A 114 -32.42 17.17 11.54
C GLN A 114 -32.34 17.57 13.03
N LYS A 115 -33.48 17.51 13.72
CA LYS A 115 -33.46 17.23 15.18
C LYS A 115 -32.81 15.87 15.40
N GLU A 116 -32.15 15.68 16.54
CA GLU A 116 -31.61 14.39 16.93
C GLU A 116 -32.67 13.29 16.77
N SER A 117 -32.37 12.26 15.98
CA SER A 117 -33.33 11.20 15.71
C SER A 117 -33.45 10.25 16.89
N GLN A 118 -34.62 9.63 17.06
CA GLN A 118 -34.81 8.56 18.07
C GLN A 118 -33.81 7.41 17.90
N ALA A 119 -33.38 7.15 16.66
CA ALA A 119 -32.34 6.16 16.37
C ALA A 119 -30.98 6.53 17.00
N HIS A 120 -30.59 7.82 16.94
CA HIS A 120 -29.34 8.29 17.54
C HIS A 120 -29.37 8.15 19.06
N ILE A 121 -30.47 8.57 19.69
CA ILE A 121 -30.71 8.41 21.13
C ILE A 121 -30.66 6.93 21.53
N ARG A 122 -31.32 6.06 20.75
CA ARG A 122 -31.32 4.61 21.00
C ARG A 122 -29.92 4.01 20.96
N LEU A 123 -29.11 4.35 19.95
CA LEU A 123 -27.74 3.85 19.82
C LEU A 123 -26.84 4.31 20.96
N LYS A 124 -26.92 5.58 21.38
CA LYS A 124 -26.21 6.05 22.58
C LYS A 124 -26.59 5.25 23.83
N GLY A 125 -27.88 4.97 23.99
CA GLY A 125 -28.38 4.10 25.06
C GLY A 125 -27.83 2.68 24.97
N ILE A 126 -27.77 2.09 23.77
CA ILE A 126 -27.18 0.76 23.54
C ILE A 126 -25.70 0.75 23.93
N ILE A 127 -24.92 1.74 23.48
CA ILE A 127 -23.49 1.83 23.80
C ILE A 127 -23.30 1.95 25.31
N ARG A 128 -24.01 2.90 25.96
CA ARG A 128 -23.96 3.08 27.42
C ARG A 128 -24.28 1.79 28.17
N ASP A 129 -25.40 1.14 27.85
CA ASP A 129 -25.86 -0.05 28.57
C ASP A 129 -24.96 -1.27 28.31
N SER A 130 -24.33 -1.34 27.13
CA SER A 130 -23.35 -2.40 26.81
C SER A 130 -22.05 -2.19 27.58
N LEU A 131 -21.62 -0.95 27.75
CA LEU A 131 -20.46 -0.59 28.58
C LEU A 131 -20.70 -0.82 30.07
N ILE A 132 -21.91 -0.55 30.59
CA ILE A 132 -22.29 -0.88 31.97
C ILE A 132 -22.21 -2.39 32.22
N ALA A 133 -22.55 -3.21 31.22
CA ALA A 133 -22.46 -4.66 31.32
C ALA A 133 -21.00 -5.17 31.30
N ASP A 134 -20.09 -4.44 30.68
CA ASP A 134 -18.67 -4.79 30.58
C ASP A 134 -17.92 -4.48 31.88
N ARG A 135 -17.50 -5.53 32.59
CA ARG A 135 -16.82 -5.37 33.90
C ARG A 135 -15.45 -4.73 33.82
N SER A 136 -14.84 -4.67 32.63
CA SER A 136 -13.54 -4.01 32.43
C SER A 136 -13.66 -2.49 32.28
N CYS A 137 -14.88 -1.98 32.11
CA CYS A 137 -15.18 -0.57 31.93
C CYS A 137 -15.56 0.11 33.25
N GLY A 138 -15.13 1.36 33.41
CA GLY A 138 -15.66 2.27 34.43
C GLY A 138 -17.03 2.84 34.04
N GLU A 139 -17.52 3.80 34.82
CA GLU A 139 -18.81 4.46 34.58
C GLU A 139 -18.84 5.16 33.19
N PRO A 140 -19.77 4.79 32.29
CA PRO A 140 -19.89 5.43 31.00
C PRO A 140 -20.47 6.84 31.11
N LEU A 141 -19.81 7.80 30.47
CA LEU A 141 -20.25 9.19 30.44
C LEU A 141 -20.90 9.50 29.10
N VAL A 142 -22.22 9.68 29.10
CA VAL A 142 -22.97 10.08 27.90
C VAL A 142 -22.89 11.59 27.75
N GLU A 143 -22.51 12.05 26.55
CA GLU A 143 -22.55 13.48 26.20
C GLU A 143 -21.78 14.40 27.16
N LYS A 144 -20.72 13.90 27.79
CA LYS A 144 -19.85 14.73 28.63
C LYS A 144 -18.74 15.36 27.82
N VAL A 145 -18.38 16.59 28.19
CA VAL A 145 -17.30 17.33 27.55
C VAL A 145 -15.96 16.65 27.84
N TRP A 146 -15.24 16.33 26.78
CA TRP A 146 -13.83 15.97 26.79
C TRP A 146 -13.01 17.24 26.56
N LYS A 147 -12.45 17.81 27.63
CA LYS A 147 -11.47 18.90 27.53
C LYS A 147 -10.10 18.34 27.20
N GLY A 148 -9.35 19.05 26.38
CA GLY A 148 -8.05 18.62 25.90
C GLY A 148 -7.16 19.77 25.46
N GLN A 149 -5.93 19.44 25.10
CA GLN A 149 -5.05 20.35 24.40
C GLN A 149 -5.67 20.69 23.03
N PRO A 150 -5.59 21.96 22.61
CA PRO A 150 -6.02 22.35 21.28
C PRO A 150 -5.18 21.64 20.22
N VAL A 151 -5.82 21.24 19.13
CA VAL A 151 -5.14 20.82 17.91
C VAL A 151 -5.07 22.05 17.01
N ALA A 152 -3.88 22.65 16.88
CA ALA A 152 -3.66 23.94 16.22
C ALA A 152 -4.61 25.04 16.76
N ASP A 153 -5.14 25.91 15.89
CA ASP A 153 -6.11 26.96 16.25
C ASP A 153 -7.57 26.45 16.42
N ARG A 154 -7.79 25.16 16.69
CA ARG A 154 -9.13 24.55 16.78
C ARG A 154 -9.53 24.12 18.20
N ALA A 155 -10.74 23.58 18.31
CA ALA A 155 -11.47 23.38 19.57
C ALA A 155 -10.65 22.70 20.68
N THR A 156 -10.63 23.34 21.86
CA THR A 156 -10.03 22.83 23.12
C THR A 156 -10.84 21.74 23.80
N TRP A 157 -11.96 21.34 23.18
CA TRP A 157 -12.84 20.33 23.69
C TRP A 157 -13.65 19.65 22.59
N ARG A 158 -14.08 18.43 22.87
CA ARG A 158 -15.11 17.69 22.12
C ARG A 158 -16.15 17.13 23.08
N LYS A 159 -17.26 16.66 22.54
CA LYS A 159 -18.35 16.04 23.31
C LYS A 159 -18.70 14.74 22.59
N PRO A 160 -18.00 13.63 22.90
CA PRO A 160 -18.35 12.33 22.32
C PRO A 160 -19.77 11.94 22.72
N ASP A 161 -20.40 11.11 21.91
CA ASP A 161 -21.74 10.60 22.18
C ASP A 161 -21.77 9.77 23.46
N VAL A 162 -20.78 8.88 23.61
CA VAL A 162 -20.50 8.15 24.84
C VAL A 162 -18.98 8.07 25.01
N GLN A 163 -18.49 8.12 26.25
CA GLN A 163 -17.09 7.85 26.55
C GLN A 163 -16.96 6.98 27.79
N VAL A 164 -15.85 6.29 27.92
CA VAL A 164 -15.57 5.41 29.06
C VAL A 164 -14.08 5.36 29.35
N VAL A 165 -13.73 4.99 30.57
CA VAL A 165 -12.36 4.62 30.94
C VAL A 165 -12.31 3.10 31.08
N ARG A 166 -11.33 2.46 30.45
CA ARG A 166 -11.04 1.03 30.54
C ARG A 166 -9.56 0.85 30.85
N GLY A 167 -9.23 0.45 32.08
CA GLY A 167 -7.85 0.49 32.57
C GLY A 167 -7.29 1.92 32.49
N ASN A 168 -6.19 2.11 31.76
CA ASN A 168 -5.59 3.43 31.53
C ASN A 168 -6.07 4.11 30.22
N GLU A 169 -6.91 3.43 29.45
CA GLU A 169 -7.40 3.94 28.16
C GLU A 169 -8.70 4.72 28.36
N ARG A 170 -8.78 5.90 27.77
CA ARG A 170 -10.02 6.65 27.66
C ARG A 170 -10.53 6.52 26.23
N ILE A 171 -11.75 6.01 26.07
CA ILE A 171 -12.31 5.64 24.77
C ILE A 171 -13.53 6.52 24.50
N ALA A 172 -13.52 7.20 23.35
CA ALA A 172 -14.66 7.95 22.81
C ALA A 172 -15.41 7.09 21.79
N PHE A 173 -16.73 7.03 21.91
CA PHE A 173 -17.62 6.44 20.93
C PHE A 173 -18.37 7.55 20.20
N GLU A 174 -18.36 7.50 18.87
CA GLU A 174 -19.04 8.44 17.98
C GLU A 174 -20.03 7.66 17.12
N VAL A 175 -21.31 8.04 17.17
CA VAL A 175 -22.39 7.38 16.43
C VAL A 175 -22.53 8.01 15.05
N GLN A 176 -22.47 7.18 14.01
CA GLN A 176 -22.68 7.63 12.63
C GLN A 176 -24.03 7.14 12.09
N LEU A 177 -24.99 8.06 11.97
CA LEU A 177 -26.30 7.81 11.35
C LEU A 177 -26.59 8.68 10.12
N SER A 178 -26.09 9.92 10.11
CA SER A 178 -26.37 10.90 9.05
C SER A 178 -25.15 11.09 8.14
N THR A 179 -25.19 12.03 7.20
CA THR A 179 -23.97 12.42 6.46
C THR A 179 -23.19 13.45 7.27
N THR A 180 -21.90 13.24 7.48
CA THR A 180 -21.00 14.25 8.08
C THR A 180 -19.97 14.76 7.06
N PHE A 181 -19.29 15.85 7.37
CA PHE A 181 -18.20 16.37 6.55
C PHE A 181 -16.89 15.67 6.90
N LEU A 182 -16.01 15.47 5.92
CA LEU A 182 -14.67 14.93 6.16
C LEU A 182 -13.90 15.72 7.23
N THR A 183 -14.01 17.05 7.22
CA THR A 183 -13.34 17.92 8.21
C THR A 183 -13.79 17.65 9.64
N GLU A 184 -15.03 17.17 9.84
CA GLU A 184 -15.56 16.77 11.14
C GLU A 184 -15.06 15.39 11.58
N ILE A 185 -14.88 14.46 10.62
CA ILE A 185 -14.29 13.13 10.86
C ILE A 185 -12.82 13.28 11.25
N VAL A 186 -12.03 13.94 10.41
CA VAL A 186 -10.60 14.17 10.64
C VAL A 186 -10.39 15.01 11.90
N GLY A 187 -11.19 16.06 12.10
CA GLY A 187 -11.10 16.91 13.28
C GLY A 187 -11.44 16.23 14.61
N ARG A 188 -12.21 15.13 14.61
CA ARG A 188 -12.40 14.28 15.81
C ARG A 188 -11.20 13.37 16.00
N ARG A 189 -10.75 12.72 14.93
CA ARG A 189 -9.59 11.81 14.94
C ARG A 189 -8.36 12.51 15.53
N GLU A 190 -7.99 13.67 14.98
CA GLU A 190 -6.81 14.42 15.45
C GLU A 190 -6.96 14.91 16.89
N PHE A 191 -8.16 15.36 17.29
CA PHE A 191 -8.42 15.79 18.66
C PHE A 191 -8.18 14.66 19.66
N TYR A 192 -8.81 13.50 19.46
CA TYR A 192 -8.66 12.39 20.39
C TYR A 192 -7.22 11.85 20.39
N ARG A 193 -6.54 11.82 19.22
CA ARG A 193 -5.14 11.40 19.08
C ARG A 193 -4.20 12.27 19.90
N ALA A 194 -4.30 13.59 19.72
CA ALA A 194 -3.49 14.56 20.46
C ALA A 194 -3.75 14.57 21.98
N ASN A 195 -4.89 14.00 22.40
CA ASN A 195 -5.30 13.94 23.80
C ASN A 195 -5.21 12.53 24.40
N GLY A 196 -4.48 11.62 23.76
CA GLY A 196 -4.23 10.25 24.25
C GLY A 196 -5.50 9.40 24.40
N GLY A 197 -6.59 9.78 23.73
CA GLY A 197 -7.85 9.05 23.75
C GLY A 197 -8.02 8.21 22.49
N ALA A 198 -8.52 6.99 22.65
CA ALA A 198 -8.97 6.18 21.52
C ALA A 198 -10.35 6.64 21.04
N MET A 199 -10.64 6.41 19.75
CA MET A 199 -11.93 6.72 19.16
C MET A 199 -12.48 5.50 18.41
N ILE A 200 -13.73 5.12 18.68
CA ILE A 200 -14.44 4.06 18.00
C ILE A 200 -15.68 4.67 17.32
N TRP A 201 -15.71 4.59 15.99
CA TRP A 201 -16.91 4.91 15.22
C TRP A 201 -17.88 3.75 15.23
N VAL A 202 -19.15 4.04 15.49
CA VAL A 202 -20.21 3.03 15.61
C VAL A 202 -21.37 3.34 14.67
N PHE A 203 -21.81 2.31 13.97
CA PHE A 203 -22.90 2.37 13.00
C PHE A 203 -24.10 1.55 13.48
N GLN A 204 -25.29 1.83 12.94
CA GLN A 204 -26.49 1.01 13.17
C GLN A 204 -26.50 -0.26 12.33
N SER A 205 -25.98 -0.14 11.11
CA SER A 205 -25.96 -1.18 10.08
C SER A 205 -24.90 -0.82 9.05
N PHE A 206 -24.44 -1.81 8.30
CA PHE A 206 -23.51 -1.61 7.20
C PHE A 206 -23.84 -2.59 6.07
N ASP A 207 -23.73 -2.10 4.84
CA ASP A 207 -23.80 -2.91 3.63
C ASP A 207 -22.63 -2.52 2.72
N PRO A 208 -21.62 -3.40 2.53
CA PRO A 208 -20.48 -3.09 1.68
C PRO A 208 -20.87 -2.89 0.19
N SER A 209 -22.09 -3.27 -0.23
CA SER A 209 -22.60 -3.05 -1.58
C SER A 209 -23.28 -1.69 -1.78
N SER A 210 -23.56 -0.98 -0.69
CA SER A 210 -24.26 0.30 -0.71
C SER A 210 -23.76 1.21 0.40
N THR A 211 -22.66 1.92 0.12
CA THR A 211 -21.97 2.78 1.07
C THR A 211 -22.20 4.26 0.77
N LYS A 212 -22.36 5.05 1.84
CA LYS A 212 -22.37 6.52 1.79
C LYS A 212 -20.95 7.06 1.85
N THR A 213 -20.71 8.24 1.28
CA THR A 213 -19.40 8.91 1.32
C THR A 213 -18.80 9.00 2.72
N ALA A 214 -19.61 9.35 3.73
CA ALA A 214 -19.14 9.46 5.11
C ALA A 214 -18.76 8.11 5.74
N GLU A 215 -19.44 7.02 5.35
CA GLU A 215 -19.07 5.67 5.80
C GLU A 215 -17.70 5.30 5.25
N GLU A 216 -17.46 5.57 3.96
CA GLU A 216 -16.16 5.32 3.31
C GLU A 216 -15.04 6.20 3.89
N ASP A 217 -15.30 7.50 4.07
CA ASP A 217 -14.35 8.43 4.72
C ASP A 217 -14.00 7.96 6.15
N ILE A 218 -14.84 7.16 6.81
CA ILE A 218 -14.56 6.58 8.13
C ILE A 218 -13.81 5.25 8.00
N PHE A 219 -14.34 4.27 7.27
CA PHE A 219 -13.79 2.91 7.31
C PHE A 219 -12.45 2.80 6.58
N PHE A 220 -12.18 3.60 5.55
CA PHE A 220 -10.85 3.62 4.90
C PHE A 220 -9.76 4.18 5.83
N LEU A 221 -10.16 4.97 6.83
CA LEU A 221 -9.28 5.49 7.88
C LEU A 221 -9.28 4.61 9.13
N ASN A 222 -10.13 3.59 9.21
CA ASN A 222 -10.25 2.70 10.36
C ASN A 222 -9.83 1.27 10.02
N ASN A 223 -8.74 1.13 9.26
CA ASN A 223 -8.18 -0.15 8.86
C ASN A 223 -9.22 -1.08 8.18
N LEU A 224 -10.21 -0.52 7.47
CA LEU A 224 -11.34 -1.24 6.87
C LEU A 224 -12.16 -2.08 7.86
N ASN A 225 -12.26 -1.62 9.12
CA ASN A 225 -13.15 -2.19 10.13
C ASN A 225 -14.34 -1.25 10.38
N VAL A 226 -15.55 -1.82 10.36
CA VAL A 226 -16.82 -1.13 10.65
C VAL A 226 -17.48 -1.81 11.85
N PHE A 227 -17.69 -1.06 12.93
CA PHE A 227 -18.31 -1.57 14.15
C PHE A 227 -19.79 -1.20 14.20
N ILE A 228 -20.63 -2.20 14.42
CA ILE A 228 -22.08 -2.06 14.50
C ILE A 228 -22.53 -2.37 15.92
N VAL A 229 -23.44 -1.54 16.43
CA VAL A 229 -24.21 -1.86 17.64
C VAL A 229 -25.70 -1.78 17.36
N ASN A 230 -26.45 -2.70 17.96
CA ASN A 230 -27.89 -2.79 17.84
C ASN A 230 -28.47 -3.52 19.06
N ASP A 231 -29.77 -3.82 19.06
CA ASP A 231 -30.41 -4.53 20.17
C ASP A 231 -29.83 -5.94 20.40
N GLN A 232 -29.34 -6.61 19.35
CA GLN A 232 -28.73 -7.94 19.46
C GLN A 232 -27.37 -7.86 20.15
N THR A 233 -26.52 -6.89 19.78
CA THR A 233 -25.22 -6.69 20.44
C THR A 233 -25.38 -6.24 21.90
N LEU A 234 -26.43 -5.48 22.23
CA LEU A 234 -26.77 -5.15 23.62
C LEU A 234 -27.16 -6.40 24.42
N ALA A 235 -28.05 -7.23 23.88
CA ALA A 235 -28.48 -8.46 24.54
C ALA A 235 -27.27 -9.39 24.80
N ARG A 236 -26.38 -9.51 23.81
CA ARG A 236 -25.13 -10.24 23.92
C ARG A 236 -24.22 -9.66 25.00
N SER A 237 -24.05 -8.34 25.03
CA SER A 237 -23.23 -7.67 26.05
C SER A 237 -23.71 -7.96 27.46
N ARG A 238 -25.02 -7.96 27.68
CA ARG A 238 -25.64 -8.33 28.97
C ARG A 238 -25.43 -9.79 29.32
N ALA A 239 -25.51 -10.69 28.33
CA ALA A 239 -25.35 -12.12 28.54
C ALA A 239 -23.88 -12.51 28.85
N THR A 240 -22.91 -11.85 28.22
CA THR A 240 -21.49 -12.19 28.34
C THR A 240 -20.75 -11.35 29.37
N GLY A 241 -21.30 -10.19 29.76
CA GLY A 241 -20.60 -9.22 30.61
C GLY A 241 -19.39 -8.58 29.93
N ARG A 242 -19.40 -8.51 28.60
CA ARG A 242 -18.36 -7.92 27.73
C ARG A 242 -19.06 -7.10 26.64
N MET A 243 -18.62 -5.88 26.36
CA MET A 243 -19.25 -5.03 25.34
C MET A 243 -19.06 -5.68 23.96
N ALA A 244 -20.16 -6.05 23.32
CA ALA A 244 -20.18 -6.75 22.04
C ALA A 244 -20.46 -5.81 20.86
N PHE A 245 -19.89 -6.17 19.71
CA PHE A 245 -20.11 -5.54 18.42
C PHE A 245 -20.37 -6.62 17.36
N GLU A 246 -21.10 -6.26 16.31
CA GLU A 246 -20.88 -6.89 15.00
C GLU A 246 -19.79 -6.08 14.29
N CYS A 247 -18.77 -6.75 13.78
CA CYS A 247 -17.68 -6.14 13.03
C CYS A 247 -17.69 -6.63 11.60
N TRP A 248 -17.83 -5.70 10.66
CA TRP A 248 -17.50 -5.94 9.26
C TRP A 248 -16.04 -5.55 9.01
N TYR A 249 -15.30 -6.41 8.33
CA TYR A 249 -13.90 -6.17 8.02
C TYR A 249 -13.53 -6.70 6.63
N ALA A 250 -12.61 -6.02 5.96
CA ALA A 250 -12.06 -6.47 4.70
C ALA A 250 -10.83 -7.37 4.94
N VAL A 251 -10.72 -8.43 4.15
CA VAL A 251 -9.51 -9.27 4.01
C VAL A 251 -8.96 -9.06 2.59
N PRO A 252 -7.71 -8.59 2.44
CA PRO A 252 -7.12 -8.43 1.12
C PRO A 252 -6.67 -9.80 0.58
N GLU A 253 -6.97 -10.09 -0.67
CA GLU A 253 -6.60 -11.32 -1.37
C GLU A 253 -5.97 -10.98 -2.72
N LEU A 254 -4.86 -11.64 -3.06
CA LEU A 254 -4.22 -11.44 -4.36
C LEU A 254 -4.95 -12.25 -5.45
N THR A 255 -5.56 -11.56 -6.40
CA THR A 255 -6.18 -12.15 -7.60
C THR A 255 -5.38 -11.73 -8.83
N GLY A 256 -4.52 -12.62 -9.32
CA GLY A 256 -3.54 -12.25 -10.34
C GLY A 256 -2.60 -11.17 -9.79
N ARG A 257 -2.53 -10.00 -10.44
CA ARG A 257 -1.67 -8.88 -10.02
C ARG A 257 -2.39 -7.83 -9.17
N THR A 258 -3.65 -8.09 -8.81
CA THR A 258 -4.47 -7.09 -8.12
C THR A 258 -4.92 -7.60 -6.77
N ILE A 259 -4.83 -6.73 -5.77
CA ILE A 259 -5.35 -7.01 -4.43
C ILE A 259 -6.84 -6.70 -4.44
N VAL A 260 -7.66 -7.71 -4.19
CA VAL A 260 -9.11 -7.61 -4.12
C VAL A 260 -9.52 -7.81 -2.67
N ASN A 261 -10.46 -7.01 -2.18
CA ASN A 261 -10.91 -7.11 -0.80
C ASN A 261 -12.13 -8.02 -0.70
N GLU A 262 -12.11 -8.98 0.22
CA GLU A 262 -13.29 -9.73 0.62
C GLU A 262 -13.83 -9.19 1.96
N TRP A 263 -15.03 -8.63 1.94
CA TRP A 263 -15.76 -8.25 3.15
C TRP A 263 -16.33 -9.48 3.86
N ARG A 264 -15.93 -9.62 5.12
CA ARG A 264 -16.38 -10.64 6.08
C ARG A 264 -17.02 -9.96 7.29
N ARG A 265 -17.70 -10.76 8.10
CA ARG A 265 -18.33 -10.32 9.35
C ARG A 265 -17.97 -11.24 10.50
N ALA A 266 -17.76 -10.67 11.68
CA ALA A 266 -17.55 -11.41 12.91
C ALA A 266 -18.27 -10.72 14.08
N GLU A 267 -18.61 -11.52 15.06
CA GLU A 267 -19.17 -11.10 16.32
C GLU A 267 -18.01 -10.94 17.32
N VAL A 268 -17.67 -9.71 17.71
CA VAL A 268 -16.47 -9.39 18.48
C VAL A 268 -16.81 -8.65 19.78
N PHE A 269 -15.86 -8.57 20.70
CA PHE A 269 -15.97 -7.81 21.94
C PHE A 269 -14.93 -6.68 22.00
N LEU A 270 -15.14 -5.70 22.89
CA LEU A 270 -14.24 -4.55 23.06
C LEU A 270 -12.80 -4.97 23.39
N ASP A 271 -12.65 -6.06 24.14
CA ASP A 271 -11.36 -6.64 24.53
C ASP A 271 -10.73 -7.53 23.44
N ASP A 272 -11.42 -7.81 22.34
CA ASP A 272 -10.84 -8.42 21.14
C ASP A 272 -10.21 -7.37 20.19
N LEU A 273 -10.45 -6.06 20.44
CA LEU A 273 -9.97 -4.99 19.57
C LEU A 273 -8.53 -4.59 19.88
N THR A 274 -7.77 -4.29 18.84
CA THR A 274 -6.43 -3.73 18.92
C THR A 274 -6.49 -2.20 18.84
N PHE A 275 -5.83 -1.54 19.78
CA PHE A 275 -5.75 -0.09 19.87
C PHE A 275 -4.35 0.37 19.42
N SER A 276 -4.30 1.30 18.47
CA SER A 276 -3.09 2.00 18.07
C SER A 276 -3.28 3.50 18.30
N PRO A 277 -2.97 4.01 19.51
CA PRO A 277 -3.17 5.42 19.85
C PRO A 277 -2.40 6.37 18.91
N GLU A 278 -1.16 6.01 18.55
CA GLU A 278 -0.31 6.83 17.69
C GLU A 278 -0.90 7.05 16.29
N LYS A 279 -1.47 5.99 15.70
CA LYS A 279 -2.13 6.05 14.40
C LYS A 279 -3.60 6.48 14.52
N GLN A 280 -4.13 6.55 15.73
CA GLN A 280 -5.55 6.66 16.04
C GLN A 280 -6.42 5.62 15.32
N LEU A 281 -6.04 4.35 15.45
CA LEU A 281 -6.75 3.22 14.86
C LEU A 281 -7.29 2.30 15.95
N VAL A 282 -8.51 1.81 15.75
CA VAL A 282 -9.09 0.71 16.52
C VAL A 282 -9.65 -0.31 15.55
N PHE A 283 -9.13 -1.54 15.60
CA PHE A 283 -9.47 -2.58 14.63
C PHE A 283 -9.52 -3.96 15.25
N TYR A 284 -10.31 -4.85 14.66
CA TYR A 284 -10.30 -6.28 14.93
C TYR A 284 -9.40 -7.02 13.94
N ASN A 285 -9.54 -6.73 12.64
CA ASN A 285 -8.70 -7.28 11.58
C ASN A 285 -7.64 -6.26 11.12
N ASP A 286 -6.36 -6.66 11.13
CA ASP A 286 -5.27 -5.79 10.67
C ASP A 286 -5.12 -5.79 9.14
N TYR A 287 -6.02 -5.09 8.45
CA TYR A 287 -6.03 -5.04 6.99
C TYR A 287 -4.74 -4.46 6.41
N LEU A 288 -4.24 -3.35 6.95
CA LEU A 288 -3.08 -2.63 6.41
C LEU A 288 -1.83 -3.53 6.43
N SER A 289 -1.58 -4.25 7.53
CA SER A 289 -0.45 -5.18 7.58
C SER A 289 -0.62 -6.39 6.66
N GLN A 290 -1.83 -6.94 6.54
CA GLN A 290 -2.09 -8.01 5.56
C GLN A 290 -1.85 -7.55 4.12
N ARG A 291 -2.29 -6.33 3.81
CA ARG A 291 -2.11 -5.73 2.49
C ARG A 291 -0.64 -5.46 2.18
N GLU A 292 0.12 -4.91 3.13
CA GLU A 292 1.55 -4.62 2.96
C GLU A 292 2.36 -5.88 2.60
N VAL A 293 2.02 -7.02 3.22
CA VAL A 293 2.63 -8.33 2.88
C VAL A 293 2.32 -8.71 1.44
N LEU A 294 1.07 -8.55 0.98
CA LEU A 294 0.68 -8.84 -0.39
C LEU A 294 1.34 -7.89 -1.40
N GLU A 295 1.37 -6.59 -1.12
CA GLU A 295 2.03 -5.59 -1.97
C GLU A 295 3.52 -5.89 -2.10
N SER A 296 4.18 -6.24 -1.00
CA SER A 296 5.58 -6.67 -0.99
C SER A 296 5.81 -7.93 -1.83
N SER A 297 4.84 -8.86 -1.83
CA SER A 297 4.94 -10.11 -2.61
C SER A 297 4.88 -9.90 -4.12
N VAL A 298 4.30 -8.79 -4.59
CA VAL A 298 4.21 -8.43 -6.02
C VAL A 298 5.17 -7.30 -6.42
N ASN A 299 5.95 -6.78 -5.48
CA ASN A 299 6.94 -5.74 -5.76
C ASN A 299 8.15 -6.35 -6.51
N ALA A 300 8.39 -5.83 -7.72
CA ALA A 300 9.46 -6.27 -8.61
C ALA A 300 10.86 -6.28 -7.98
N ASP A 301 11.18 -5.27 -7.16
CA ASP A 301 12.49 -5.12 -6.56
C ASP A 301 12.69 -6.08 -5.39
N VAL A 302 11.62 -6.34 -4.63
CA VAL A 302 11.59 -7.35 -3.57
C VAL A 302 11.79 -8.74 -4.18
N LEU A 303 11.02 -9.08 -5.22
CA LEU A 303 11.14 -10.38 -5.90
C LEU A 303 12.52 -10.59 -6.52
N ARG A 304 13.11 -9.55 -7.12
CA ARG A 304 14.46 -9.64 -7.69
C ARG A 304 15.48 -9.91 -6.61
N ARG A 305 15.42 -9.17 -5.49
CA ARG A 305 16.30 -9.36 -4.34
C ARG A 305 16.16 -10.77 -3.76
N ASP A 306 14.93 -11.25 -3.58
CA ASP A 306 14.66 -12.59 -3.06
C ASP A 306 15.20 -13.68 -3.99
N PHE A 307 15.08 -13.50 -5.32
CA PHE A 307 15.67 -14.39 -6.30
C PHE A 307 17.20 -14.41 -6.18
N HIS A 308 17.83 -13.25 -6.05
CA HIS A 308 19.29 -13.16 -5.89
C HIS A 308 19.75 -13.83 -4.59
N SER A 309 19.08 -13.55 -3.45
CA SER A 309 19.39 -14.17 -2.16
C SER A 309 19.24 -15.69 -2.22
N PHE A 310 18.12 -16.19 -2.77
CA PHE A 310 17.93 -17.62 -3.00
C PHE A 310 19.10 -18.22 -3.78
N TRP A 311 19.53 -17.57 -4.87
CA TRP A 311 20.59 -18.11 -5.71
C TRP A 311 21.98 -18.09 -5.05
N MET A 312 22.26 -17.08 -4.21
CA MET A 312 23.50 -17.01 -3.45
C MET A 312 23.58 -18.08 -2.34
N GLU A 313 22.46 -18.33 -1.66
CA GLU A 313 22.40 -19.21 -0.50
C GLU A 313 22.21 -20.68 -0.89
N LEU A 314 21.28 -20.93 -1.82
CA LEU A 314 20.76 -22.27 -2.11
C LEU A 314 20.90 -22.65 -3.59
N GLY A 315 21.27 -21.71 -4.47
CA GLY A 315 21.37 -21.93 -5.92
C GLY A 315 22.44 -22.94 -6.36
N ARG A 316 23.26 -23.45 -5.42
CA ARG A 316 24.27 -24.49 -5.63
C ARG A 316 23.92 -25.84 -4.94
N GLU A 317 22.71 -25.98 -4.40
CA GLU A 317 22.28 -27.17 -3.67
C GLU A 317 20.92 -27.66 -4.18
N ASP A 318 20.67 -28.96 -4.12
CA ASP A 318 19.36 -29.58 -4.36
C ASP A 318 18.92 -30.33 -3.09
N THR A 319 18.52 -29.55 -2.09
CA THR A 319 18.04 -30.01 -0.78
C THR A 319 16.53 -29.80 -0.65
N PRO A 320 15.84 -30.48 0.30
CA PRO A 320 14.42 -30.21 0.58
C PRO A 320 14.13 -28.73 0.83
N GLN A 321 15.01 -28.05 1.58
CA GLN A 321 14.90 -26.61 1.85
C GLN A 321 14.98 -25.78 0.55
N SER A 322 15.94 -26.07 -0.33
CA SER A 322 16.05 -25.36 -1.61
C SER A 322 14.83 -25.58 -2.51
N ARG A 323 14.22 -26.78 -2.48
CA ARG A 323 13.05 -27.11 -3.30
C ARG A 323 11.81 -26.36 -2.81
N GLU A 324 11.58 -26.34 -1.49
CA GLU A 324 10.48 -25.60 -0.88
C GLU A 324 10.60 -24.09 -1.18
N ARG A 325 11.78 -23.52 -0.94
CA ARG A 325 12.05 -22.09 -1.22
C ARG A 325 11.94 -21.76 -2.71
N TRP A 326 12.32 -22.68 -3.59
CA TRP A 326 12.15 -22.52 -5.03
C TRP A 326 10.68 -22.51 -5.44
N VAL A 327 9.85 -23.39 -4.85
CA VAL A 327 8.41 -23.44 -5.12
C VAL A 327 7.74 -22.12 -4.76
N ASP A 328 8.00 -21.60 -3.56
CA ASP A 328 7.48 -20.29 -3.12
C ASP A 328 7.90 -19.16 -4.07
N LEU A 329 9.20 -19.06 -4.38
CA LEU A 329 9.72 -18.03 -5.28
C LEU A 329 9.10 -18.14 -6.69
N ARG A 330 8.93 -19.37 -7.19
CA ARG A 330 8.32 -19.65 -8.49
C ARG A 330 6.86 -19.23 -8.54
N GLU A 331 6.09 -19.51 -7.50
CA GLU A 331 4.67 -19.12 -7.42
C GLU A 331 4.53 -17.60 -7.40
N ARG A 332 5.31 -16.90 -6.57
CA ARG A 332 5.34 -15.43 -6.55
C ARG A 332 5.77 -14.82 -7.89
N MET A 333 6.79 -15.40 -8.53
CA MET A 333 7.23 -14.99 -9.87
C MET A 333 6.17 -15.24 -10.94
N ALA A 334 5.44 -16.35 -10.89
CA ALA A 334 4.40 -16.67 -11.86
C ALA A 334 3.20 -15.71 -11.78
N VAL A 335 2.90 -15.20 -10.58
CA VAL A 335 1.86 -14.19 -10.36
C VAL A 335 2.28 -12.82 -10.90
N THR A 336 3.49 -12.39 -10.57
CA THR A 336 3.97 -11.04 -10.95
C THR A 336 4.45 -10.95 -12.40
N TYR A 337 5.12 -11.99 -12.88
CA TYR A 337 5.72 -12.09 -14.22
C TYR A 337 5.29 -13.39 -14.92
N PRO A 338 4.01 -13.52 -15.33
CA PRO A 338 3.48 -14.73 -15.97
C PRO A 338 4.21 -15.09 -17.29
N ASP A 339 4.86 -14.09 -17.89
CA ASP A 339 5.68 -14.14 -19.08
C ASP A 339 7.09 -14.70 -18.89
N ILE A 340 7.55 -14.86 -17.65
CA ILE A 340 8.82 -15.49 -17.28
C ILE A 340 8.53 -16.93 -16.85
N LYS A 341 8.90 -17.89 -17.70
CA LYS A 341 8.70 -19.31 -17.41
C LYS A 341 9.89 -19.86 -16.64
N LEU A 342 9.66 -20.17 -15.37
CA LEU A 342 10.65 -20.81 -14.49
C LEU A 342 10.44 -22.34 -14.47
N PRO A 343 11.51 -23.15 -14.47
CA PRO A 343 11.40 -24.61 -14.42
C PRO A 343 10.89 -25.11 -13.08
N ASN A 344 10.44 -26.37 -13.06
CA ASN A 344 9.94 -27.00 -11.85
C ASN A 344 11.01 -27.12 -10.75
N SER A 345 12.27 -27.29 -11.13
CA SER A 345 13.43 -27.31 -10.25
C SER A 345 14.43 -26.24 -10.69
N HIS A 346 15.01 -25.51 -9.73
CA HIS A 346 16.12 -24.58 -10.00
C HIS A 346 17.39 -25.30 -10.45
N TRP A 347 17.48 -26.61 -10.22
CA TRP A 347 18.62 -27.46 -10.56
C TRP A 347 18.58 -28.01 -12.00
N THR A 348 17.56 -27.68 -12.77
CA THR A 348 17.42 -28.16 -14.16
C THR A 348 18.52 -27.58 -15.06
N ASP A 349 19.14 -28.41 -15.88
CA ASP A 349 20.07 -27.95 -16.94
C ASP A 349 19.29 -27.59 -18.22
N PRO A 350 19.63 -26.51 -18.95
CA PRO A 350 20.74 -25.58 -18.70
C PRO A 350 20.40 -24.41 -17.77
N PHE A 351 19.20 -24.37 -17.19
CA PHE A 351 18.73 -23.25 -16.37
C PHE A 351 19.67 -22.89 -15.21
N GLN A 352 20.06 -23.89 -14.41
CA GLN A 352 20.91 -23.69 -13.23
C GLN A 352 22.21 -22.97 -13.61
N GLY A 353 22.88 -23.48 -14.64
CA GLY A 353 24.14 -22.95 -15.09
C GLY A 353 24.02 -21.58 -15.75
N ALA A 354 23.00 -21.39 -16.59
CA ALA A 354 22.75 -20.14 -17.29
C ALA A 354 22.49 -18.97 -16.31
N VAL A 355 21.68 -19.19 -15.27
CA VAL A 355 21.47 -18.18 -14.21
C VAL A 355 22.75 -17.94 -13.42
N SER A 356 23.47 -19.02 -13.07
CA SER A 356 24.69 -18.94 -12.25
C SER A 356 25.82 -18.16 -12.93
N ILE A 357 26.03 -18.34 -14.24
CA ILE A 357 27.06 -17.57 -14.98
C ILE A 357 26.70 -16.08 -15.04
N VAL A 358 25.43 -15.73 -15.28
CA VAL A 358 24.97 -14.33 -15.37
C VAL A 358 25.08 -13.64 -14.01
N LEU A 359 24.62 -14.27 -12.93
CA LEU A 359 24.75 -13.70 -11.59
C LEU A 359 26.21 -13.61 -11.15
N SER A 360 27.06 -14.59 -11.51
CA SER A 360 28.49 -14.50 -11.22
C SER A 360 29.15 -13.31 -11.92
N ALA A 361 28.77 -13.06 -13.19
CA ALA A 361 29.23 -11.88 -13.93
C ALA A 361 28.73 -10.57 -13.31
N ARG A 362 27.51 -10.53 -12.78
CA ARG A 362 26.99 -9.34 -12.07
C ARG A 362 27.81 -9.03 -10.81
N TYR A 363 28.10 -10.06 -10.01
CA TYR A 363 28.69 -9.88 -8.68
C TYR A 363 30.22 -9.96 -8.64
N GLY A 364 30.88 -10.24 -9.76
CA GLY A 364 32.34 -10.36 -9.81
C GLY A 364 32.91 -11.56 -9.06
N ARG A 365 32.08 -12.54 -8.69
CA ARG A 365 32.49 -13.73 -7.92
C ARG A 365 31.62 -14.93 -8.27
N PRO A 366 32.05 -16.17 -8.00
CA PRO A 366 31.21 -17.35 -8.24
C PRO A 366 29.91 -17.33 -7.43
N ILE A 367 28.79 -17.43 -8.13
CA ILE A 367 27.42 -17.54 -7.59
C ILE A 367 26.79 -18.80 -8.18
N GLY A 368 26.17 -19.65 -7.37
CA GLY A 368 25.59 -20.93 -7.82
C GLY A 368 26.61 -22.04 -8.12
N TYR A 369 27.89 -21.84 -7.78
CA TYR A 369 28.97 -22.80 -7.99
C TYR A 369 29.82 -22.99 -6.72
N ARG A 370 30.59 -24.08 -6.66
CA ARG A 370 31.65 -24.32 -5.66
C ARG A 370 33.04 -23.91 -6.16
N PHE A 371 33.10 -22.88 -7.01
CA PHE A 371 34.35 -22.34 -7.51
C PHE A 371 34.89 -21.24 -6.59
N GLU A 372 36.21 -21.02 -6.63
CA GLU A 372 36.87 -19.97 -5.83
C GLU A 372 36.97 -18.64 -6.59
N ARG A 373 37.04 -18.68 -7.92
CA ARG A 373 37.33 -17.49 -8.74
C ARG A 373 36.35 -17.33 -9.89
N LEU A 374 36.08 -16.09 -10.27
CA LEU A 374 35.25 -15.76 -11.43
C LEU A 374 35.81 -16.41 -12.70
N LEU A 375 37.14 -16.51 -12.83
CA LEU A 375 37.79 -17.21 -13.95
C LEU A 375 37.32 -18.66 -14.13
N ASN A 376 37.06 -19.38 -13.04
CA ASN A 376 36.53 -20.75 -13.13
C ASN A 376 35.10 -20.76 -13.70
N VAL A 377 34.28 -19.76 -13.35
CA VAL A 377 32.95 -19.58 -13.94
C VAL A 377 33.05 -19.24 -15.42
N SER A 378 33.97 -18.36 -15.81
CA SER A 378 34.21 -18.04 -17.22
C SER A 378 34.62 -19.29 -18.02
N ASN A 379 35.44 -20.16 -17.42
CA ASN A 379 35.81 -21.43 -18.05
C ASN A 379 34.60 -22.35 -18.20
N GLN A 380 33.80 -22.52 -17.14
CA GLN A 380 32.56 -23.29 -17.18
C GLN A 380 31.56 -22.76 -18.23
N ALA A 381 31.44 -21.43 -18.35
CA ALA A 381 30.58 -20.79 -19.34
C ALA A 381 31.01 -21.16 -20.77
N PHE A 382 32.32 -21.14 -21.05
CA PHE A 382 32.86 -21.52 -22.36
C PHE A 382 32.72 -23.02 -22.65
N ASP A 383 32.96 -23.86 -21.65
CA ASP A 383 33.01 -25.31 -21.84
C ASP A 383 31.60 -25.94 -21.91
N SER A 384 30.61 -25.41 -21.19
CA SER A 384 29.28 -26.04 -21.07
C SER A 384 28.08 -25.14 -21.38
N TYR A 385 28.23 -23.82 -21.40
CA TYR A 385 27.10 -22.88 -21.55
C TYR A 385 27.29 -21.90 -22.71
N LYS A 386 27.85 -22.38 -23.82
CA LYS A 386 28.11 -21.58 -25.03
C LYS A 386 26.92 -20.75 -25.52
N PRO A 387 25.67 -21.29 -25.54
CA PRO A 387 24.50 -20.51 -25.97
C PRO A 387 24.19 -19.28 -25.11
N PHE A 388 24.79 -19.16 -23.92
CA PHE A 388 24.56 -18.04 -23.00
C PHE A 388 25.77 -17.10 -22.87
N LEU A 389 26.80 -17.28 -23.71
CA LEU A 389 28.04 -16.49 -23.64
C LEU A 389 27.85 -15.02 -23.97
N LEU A 390 26.88 -14.66 -24.81
CA LEU A 390 26.57 -13.25 -25.09
C LEU A 390 26.02 -12.55 -23.85
N GLN A 391 25.02 -13.15 -23.20
CA GLN A 391 24.41 -12.61 -21.99
C GLN A 391 25.45 -12.51 -20.85
N PHE A 392 26.27 -13.54 -20.68
CA PHE A 392 27.39 -13.54 -19.75
C PHE A 392 28.39 -12.42 -20.06
N GLY A 393 28.86 -12.33 -21.31
CA GLY A 393 29.85 -11.34 -21.74
C GLY A 393 29.37 -9.90 -21.61
N TRP A 394 28.13 -9.62 -21.99
CA TRP A 394 27.52 -8.30 -21.78
C TRP A 394 27.38 -7.95 -20.31
N THR A 395 27.05 -8.92 -19.45
CA THR A 395 27.01 -8.67 -18.00
C THR A 395 28.39 -8.34 -17.45
N LEU A 396 29.44 -9.06 -17.87
CA LEU A 396 30.83 -8.74 -17.48
C LEU A 396 31.25 -7.33 -17.88
N GLU A 397 30.81 -6.86 -19.06
CA GLU A 397 31.11 -5.52 -19.55
C GLU A 397 30.37 -4.44 -18.76
N ILE A 398 29.06 -4.61 -18.55
CA ILE A 398 28.22 -3.65 -17.80
C ILE A 398 28.71 -3.48 -16.36
N PHE A 399 29.17 -4.55 -15.73
CA PHE A 399 29.65 -4.55 -14.35
C PHE A 399 31.18 -4.46 -14.23
N GLU A 400 31.88 -4.11 -15.32
CA GLU A 400 33.33 -3.86 -15.36
C GLU A 400 34.22 -5.02 -14.85
N GLN A 401 33.72 -6.26 -14.93
CA GLN A 401 34.43 -7.45 -14.41
C GLN A 401 35.54 -7.96 -15.32
N ASN A 402 35.76 -7.32 -16.46
CA ASN A 402 36.80 -7.72 -17.41
C ASN A 402 38.22 -7.52 -16.85
N GLU A 403 38.43 -6.50 -16.00
CA GLU A 403 39.71 -6.25 -15.34
C GLU A 403 40.04 -7.35 -14.33
N LEU A 404 39.08 -7.68 -13.46
CA LEU A 404 39.20 -8.80 -12.51
C LEU A 404 39.52 -10.12 -13.21
N LEU A 405 38.90 -10.40 -14.36
CA LEU A 405 39.20 -11.60 -15.14
C LEU A 405 40.62 -11.57 -15.73
N ALA A 406 41.11 -10.42 -16.15
CA ALA A 406 42.48 -10.27 -16.65
C ALA A 406 43.51 -10.51 -15.54
N GLU A 407 43.26 -10.00 -14.33
CA GLU A 407 44.10 -10.24 -13.15
C GLU A 407 44.17 -11.73 -12.76
N GLN A 408 43.02 -12.43 -12.84
CA GLN A 408 42.95 -13.85 -12.52
C GLN A 408 43.58 -14.74 -13.60
N ASP A 409 43.58 -14.32 -14.86
CA ASP A 409 44.02 -15.12 -16.03
C ASP A 409 45.54 -15.10 -16.25
N LYS A 410 46.31 -15.54 -15.25
CA LYS A 410 47.79 -15.58 -15.29
C LYS A 410 48.37 -16.38 -16.46
N LYS A 411 47.60 -17.34 -17.01
CA LYS A 411 48.02 -18.20 -18.12
C LYS A 411 47.50 -17.72 -19.49
N GLY A 412 46.78 -16.60 -19.55
CA GLY A 412 46.18 -16.07 -20.78
C GLY A 412 45.17 -17.03 -21.44
N THR A 413 44.60 -17.96 -20.68
CA THR A 413 43.69 -18.99 -21.21
C THR A 413 42.32 -18.39 -21.53
N TRP A 414 41.81 -17.53 -20.65
CA TRP A 414 40.55 -16.82 -20.90
C TRP A 414 40.70 -15.79 -22.02
N ALA A 415 41.84 -15.10 -22.10
CA ALA A 415 42.12 -14.20 -23.22
C ALA A 415 42.04 -14.93 -24.58
N LYS A 416 42.64 -16.13 -24.69
CA LYS A 416 42.52 -16.98 -25.90
C LYS A 416 41.08 -17.42 -26.15
N ARG A 417 40.36 -17.85 -25.11
CA ARG A 417 38.95 -18.26 -25.22
C ARG A 417 38.06 -17.10 -25.69
N ARG A 418 38.26 -15.86 -25.20
CA ARG A 418 37.54 -14.67 -25.69
C ARG A 418 37.74 -14.44 -27.18
N GLN A 419 38.95 -14.65 -27.70
CA GLN A 419 39.20 -14.53 -29.13
C GLN A 419 38.43 -15.61 -29.93
N ILE A 420 38.43 -16.85 -29.45
CA ILE A 420 37.66 -17.95 -30.04
C ILE A 420 36.16 -17.61 -30.07
N ILE A 421 35.61 -17.18 -28.94
CA ILE A 421 34.19 -16.79 -28.83
C ILE A 421 33.86 -15.69 -29.83
N ARG A 422 34.67 -14.63 -29.90
CA ARG A 422 34.44 -13.49 -30.81
C ARG A 422 34.44 -13.93 -32.28
N THR A 423 35.42 -14.74 -32.69
CA THR A 423 35.50 -15.28 -34.05
C THR A 423 34.31 -16.19 -34.36
N ALA A 424 33.92 -17.07 -33.44
CA ALA A 424 32.79 -17.98 -33.63
C ALA A 424 31.44 -17.22 -33.77
N LEU A 425 31.21 -16.20 -32.94
CA LEU A 425 30.03 -15.35 -33.04
C LEU A 425 29.98 -14.55 -34.35
N GLN A 426 31.13 -14.05 -34.83
CA GLN A 426 31.21 -13.36 -36.12
C GLN A 426 30.95 -14.30 -37.31
N ALA A 427 31.42 -15.54 -37.21
CA ALA A 427 31.23 -16.57 -38.22
C ALA A 427 29.84 -17.24 -38.17
N ARG A 428 29.00 -16.89 -37.19
CA ARG A 428 27.71 -17.54 -36.92
C ARG A 428 27.83 -19.07 -36.75
N ASP A 429 28.85 -19.52 -36.03
CA ASP A 429 29.02 -20.94 -35.67
C ASP A 429 27.86 -21.40 -34.76
N ASP A 430 27.04 -22.34 -35.25
CA ASP A 430 25.84 -22.82 -34.56
C ASP A 430 26.09 -23.33 -33.14
N ALA A 431 27.32 -23.79 -32.81
CA ALA A 431 27.67 -24.18 -31.44
C ALA A 431 27.67 -23.00 -30.44
N TYR A 432 27.69 -21.76 -30.95
CA TYR A 432 27.66 -20.51 -30.18
C TYR A 432 26.36 -19.73 -30.39
N ARG A 433 25.36 -20.33 -31.05
CA ARG A 433 24.06 -19.70 -31.28
C ARG A 433 23.42 -19.26 -29.96
N PRO A 434 23.10 -17.97 -29.78
CA PRO A 434 22.53 -17.46 -28.54
C PRO A 434 21.16 -18.07 -28.26
N ASP A 435 21.00 -18.68 -27.09
CA ASP A 435 19.70 -19.13 -26.61
C ASP A 435 19.01 -17.97 -25.89
N ARG A 436 17.77 -17.70 -26.31
CA ARG A 436 16.97 -16.56 -25.86
C ARG A 436 15.92 -16.95 -24.82
N GLN A 437 15.77 -18.23 -24.50
CA GLN A 437 14.68 -18.72 -23.65
C GLN A 437 14.61 -18.05 -22.27
N TYR A 438 15.76 -17.62 -21.72
CA TYR A 438 15.86 -16.97 -20.41
C TYR A 438 16.08 -15.46 -20.48
N ASN A 439 16.02 -14.82 -21.66
CA ASN A 439 16.31 -13.38 -21.77
C ASN A 439 15.38 -12.51 -20.92
N ARG A 440 14.09 -12.86 -20.83
CA ARG A 440 13.14 -12.14 -19.96
C ARG A 440 13.52 -12.27 -18.48
N LEU A 441 13.98 -13.46 -18.06
CA LEU A 441 14.50 -13.66 -16.71
C LEU A 441 15.79 -12.86 -16.48
N PHE A 442 16.73 -12.89 -17.42
CA PHE A 442 17.98 -12.13 -17.27
C PHE A 442 17.75 -10.63 -17.25
N ALA A 443 16.83 -10.10 -18.04
CA ALA A 443 16.42 -8.69 -17.97
C ALA A 443 15.73 -8.34 -16.64
N PHE A 444 15.05 -9.32 -16.02
CA PHE A 444 14.49 -9.14 -14.68
C PHE A 444 15.60 -9.16 -13.61
N LEU A 445 16.53 -10.11 -13.63
CA LEU A 445 17.62 -10.24 -12.63
C LEU A 445 18.69 -9.15 -12.78
N VAL A 446 18.94 -8.71 -14.01
CA VAL A 446 19.94 -7.70 -14.36
C VAL A 446 19.27 -6.64 -15.24
N PRO A 447 18.55 -5.67 -14.64
CA PRO A 447 17.85 -4.63 -15.41
C PRO A 447 18.76 -3.86 -16.38
N GLU A 448 20.02 -3.67 -16.01
CA GLU A 448 21.05 -2.99 -16.82
C GLU A 448 21.35 -3.75 -18.13
N LEU A 449 21.07 -5.06 -18.17
CA LEU A 449 21.25 -5.91 -19.36
C LEU A 449 20.05 -5.82 -20.33
N LYS A 450 18.91 -5.27 -19.89
CA LYS A 450 17.62 -5.31 -20.61
C LYS A 450 17.71 -4.76 -22.04
N GLU A 451 18.33 -3.59 -22.23
CA GLU A 451 18.42 -2.96 -23.55
C GLU A 451 19.20 -3.81 -24.54
N ARG A 452 20.30 -4.44 -24.12
CA ARG A 452 21.10 -5.32 -24.97
C ARG A 452 20.34 -6.59 -25.36
N LEU A 453 19.54 -7.13 -24.45
CA LEU A 453 18.72 -8.32 -24.72
C LEU A 453 17.57 -8.04 -25.69
N ILE A 454 16.93 -6.87 -25.58
CA ILE A 454 15.87 -6.43 -26.51
C ILE A 454 16.44 -6.21 -27.91
N ASN A 455 17.61 -5.55 -28.01
CA ASN A 455 18.25 -5.22 -29.27
C ASN A 455 19.13 -6.36 -29.83
N MET A 456 18.99 -7.57 -29.28
CA MET A 456 19.77 -8.73 -29.72
C MET A 456 19.39 -9.09 -31.16
N ARG A 457 20.33 -8.86 -32.09
CA ARG A 457 20.17 -9.19 -33.52
C ARG A 457 19.84 -10.67 -33.70
N GLU A 458 18.97 -10.97 -34.65
CA GLU A 458 18.71 -12.34 -35.08
C GLU A 458 20.00 -12.99 -35.56
N TRP A 459 20.12 -14.29 -35.23
CA TRP A 459 21.34 -15.07 -35.43
C TRP A 459 21.74 -15.17 -36.90
#